data_AF-A0A537NW53-F1
#
_entry.id   AF-A0A537NW53-F1
#
_cell.length_a   1.000
_cell.length_b   1.000
_cell.length_c   1.000
_cell.angle_alpha   90.00
_cell.angle_beta   90.00
_cell.angle_gamma   90.00
#
_symmetry.space_group_name_H-M   'P 1'
#
loop_
_entity.id
_entity.type
_entity.pdbx_description
1 polymer ?
#
loop_
_entity_poly.entity_id
_entity_poly.type
_entity_poly.pdbx_seq_one_letter_code
_entity_poly.pdbx_strand_id
1 'polypeptide(L)'
;MAPGAYRKIRAAVIGEEIFISHVHFGPRWNVHRERDPEKLREFDLDRSLADHAARMISAPDETLGRPAIAALHEIRRRIPLDFYGIDFDILPGGRVLFFEANAVMNISLSDRAGLQETRAAMRAAVRALFLKTAGIKAH
;
A
#
# COMPACT_ATOMS: atom_id res chain seq x y z
N MET A 1 0.06 8.52 16.20
CA MET A 1 1.47 8.18 15.89
C MET A 1 2.33 8.65 17.02
N ALA A 2 3.36 7.88 17.39
CA ALA A 2 4.38 8.36 18.31
C ALA A 2 5.02 9.65 17.76
N PRO A 3 5.32 10.65 18.60
CA PRO A 3 6.07 11.84 18.17
C PRO A 3 7.39 11.42 17.51
N GLY A 4 7.68 11.94 16.32
CA GLY A 4 8.96 11.71 15.63
C GLY A 4 9.00 10.57 14.60
N ALA A 5 7.90 9.83 14.42
CA ALA A 5 7.79 8.83 13.35
C ALA A 5 7.14 9.42 12.09
N TYR A 6 7.84 9.32 10.96
CA TYR A 6 7.31 9.60 9.63
C TYR A 6 6.77 8.31 9.00
N ARG A 7 5.76 8.43 8.14
CA ARG A 7 5.13 7.27 7.48
C ARG A 7 5.06 7.48 5.97
N LYS A 8 5.21 6.39 5.24
CA LYS A 8 4.84 6.28 3.83
C LYS A 8 3.99 5.03 3.61
N ILE A 9 2.85 5.21 2.96
CA ILE A 9 1.94 4.15 2.54
C ILE A 9 2.06 4.01 1.03
N ARG A 10 2.12 2.77 0.55
CA ARG A 10 2.12 2.45 -0.87
C ARG A 10 0.89 1.62 -1.21
N ALA A 11 0.04 2.16 -2.06
CA ALA A 11 -1.00 1.39 -2.73
C ALA A 11 -0.48 0.84 -4.07
N ALA A 12 -0.94 -0.34 -4.46
CA ALA A 12 -0.83 -0.89 -5.79
C ALA A 12 -2.22 -0.86 -6.42
N VAL A 13 -2.33 -0.25 -7.59
CA VAL A 13 -3.53 -0.29 -8.42
C VAL A 13 -3.37 -1.40 -9.43
N ILE A 14 -4.35 -2.30 -9.50
CA ILE A 14 -4.36 -3.47 -10.37
C ILE A 14 -5.76 -3.61 -10.97
N GLY A 15 -5.93 -3.13 -12.20
CA GLY A 15 -7.22 -3.01 -12.87
C GLY A 15 -8.15 -2.07 -12.09
N GLU A 16 -9.26 -2.61 -11.62
CA GLU A 16 -10.26 -1.88 -10.82
C GLU A 16 -9.91 -1.77 -9.33
N GLU A 17 -8.97 -2.60 -8.86
CA GLU A 17 -8.70 -2.82 -7.45
C GLU A 17 -7.53 -1.98 -6.95
N ILE A 18 -7.58 -1.62 -5.65
CA ILE A 18 -6.52 -0.90 -4.95
C ILE A 18 -6.11 -1.72 -3.72
N PHE A 19 -4.84 -2.08 -3.64
CA PHE A 19 -4.28 -2.85 -2.53
C PHE A 19 -3.24 -2.03 -1.78
N ILE A 20 -3.33 -1.93 -0.46
CA ILE A 20 -2.20 -1.42 0.33
C ILE A 20 -1.10 -2.48 0.30
N SER A 21 0.03 -2.16 -0.33
CA SER A 21 1.10 -3.13 -0.60
C SER A 21 2.23 -3.04 0.42
N HIS A 22 2.53 -1.83 0.89
CA HIS A 22 3.56 -1.55 1.89
C HIS A 22 3.17 -0.37 2.76
N VAL A 23 3.52 -0.46 4.04
CA VAL A 23 3.53 0.67 4.97
C VAL A 23 4.90 0.67 5.63
N HIS A 24 5.57 1.81 5.57
CA HIS A 24 6.88 2.01 6.16
C HIS A 24 6.82 3.17 7.14
N PHE A 25 7.45 2.98 8.30
CA PHE A 25 7.73 4.01 9.26
C PHE A 25 9.23 4.28 9.29
N GLY A 26 9.62 5.50 9.62
CA GLY A 26 11.02 5.83 9.84
C GLY A 26 11.22 7.08 10.69
N PRO A 27 12.42 7.26 11.26
CA PRO A 27 12.75 8.41 12.11
C PRO A 27 13.03 9.69 11.30
N ARG A 28 13.08 9.60 9.97
CA ARG A 28 13.42 10.70 9.06
C ARG A 28 12.31 10.88 8.03
N TRP A 29 12.15 12.13 7.58
CA TRP A 29 11.08 12.53 6.66
C TRP A 29 11.07 11.75 5.34
N ASN A 30 12.26 11.41 4.81
CA ASN A 30 12.37 10.66 3.56
C ASN A 30 12.29 9.14 3.82
N VAL A 31 11.06 8.66 4.03
CA VAL A 31 10.80 7.28 4.42
C VAL A 31 10.99 6.34 3.23
N HIS A 32 12.03 5.52 3.34
CA HIS A 32 12.27 4.35 2.51
C HIS A 32 12.26 3.09 3.38
N ARG A 33 12.24 1.92 2.75
CA ARG A 33 12.43 0.66 3.48
C ARG A 33 13.78 0.71 4.18
N GLU A 34 13.78 0.79 5.51
CA GLU A 34 14.98 0.55 6.30
C GLU A 34 15.43 -0.89 6.04
N ARG A 35 16.69 -1.03 5.62
CA ARG A 35 17.28 -2.34 5.27
C ARG A 35 18.15 -2.87 6.40
N ASP A 36 18.49 -2.01 7.36
CA ASP A 36 19.25 -2.32 8.56
C ASP A 36 18.29 -2.83 9.67
N PRO A 37 18.29 -4.13 9.97
CA PRO A 37 17.35 -4.71 10.94
C PRO A 37 17.60 -4.23 12.37
N GLU A 38 18.83 -3.85 12.70
CA GLU A 38 19.21 -3.36 14.03
C GLU A 38 18.60 -1.97 14.26
N LYS A 39 18.79 -1.05 13.30
CA LYS A 39 18.17 0.29 13.37
C LYS A 39 16.66 0.24 13.38
N LEU A 40 16.06 -0.68 12.63
CA LEU A 40 14.61 -0.86 12.64
C LEU A 40 14.11 -1.34 14.01
N ARG A 41 14.84 -2.26 14.65
CA ARG A 41 14.54 -2.70 16.02
C ARG A 41 14.73 -1.60 17.05
N GLU A 42 15.78 -0.80 16.95
CA GLU A 42 16.00 0.35 17.83
C GLU A 42 14.90 1.41 17.71
N PHE A 43 14.40 1.63 16.49
CA PHE A 43 13.32 2.59 16.22
C PHE A 43 11.94 2.10 16.66
N ASP A 44 11.70 0.78 16.62
CA ASP A 44 10.40 0.15 16.89
C ASP A 44 10.58 -1.04 17.86
N LEU A 45 11.14 -0.75 19.04
CA LEU A 45 11.54 -1.76 20.05
C LEU A 45 10.37 -2.65 20.48
N ASP A 46 9.18 -2.08 20.64
CA ASP A 46 7.97 -2.80 21.05
C ASP A 46 7.17 -3.38 19.87
N ARG A 47 7.63 -3.16 18.64
CA ARG A 47 6.99 -3.55 17.38
C ARG A 47 5.61 -2.93 17.13
N SER A 48 5.23 -1.89 17.87
CA SER A 48 3.93 -1.25 17.74
C SER A 48 3.73 -0.65 16.34
N LEU A 49 4.77 -0.10 15.71
CA LEU A 49 4.71 0.44 14.36
C LEU A 49 4.64 -0.66 13.30
N ALA A 50 5.39 -1.75 13.48
CA ALA A 50 5.33 -2.92 12.61
C ALA A 50 3.94 -3.58 12.63
N ASP A 51 3.34 -3.75 13.81
CA ASP A 51 2.01 -4.32 13.95
C ASP A 51 0.94 -3.38 13.37
N HIS A 52 1.09 -2.07 13.58
CA HIS A 52 0.22 -1.08 12.96
C HIS A 52 0.33 -1.09 11.42
N ALA A 53 1.56 -1.18 10.88
CA ALA A 53 1.79 -1.31 9.44
C ALA A 53 1.14 -2.57 8.87
N ALA A 54 1.21 -3.71 9.56
CA ALA A 54 0.57 -4.94 9.14
C ALA A 54 -0.96 -4.80 9.11
N ARG A 55 -1.56 -4.21 10.15
CA ARG A 55 -3.02 -3.93 10.18
C ARG A 55 -3.45 -2.98 9.07
N MET A 56 -2.65 -1.96 8.76
CA MET A 56 -2.94 -1.05 7.66
C MET A 56 -2.95 -1.73 6.28
N ILE A 57 -2.22 -2.83 6.15
CA ILE A 57 -2.20 -3.63 4.92
C ILE A 57 -3.36 -4.61 4.89
N SER A 58 -3.61 -5.33 5.99
CA SER A 58 -4.61 -6.41 6.03
C SER A 58 -6.05 -5.91 6.17
N ALA A 59 -6.25 -4.75 6.81
CA ALA A 59 -7.55 -4.14 7.06
C ALA A 59 -7.53 -2.64 6.71
N PRO A 60 -7.34 -2.28 5.42
CA PRO A 60 -7.19 -0.90 5.00
C PRO A 60 -8.45 -0.05 5.27
N ASP A 61 -9.65 -0.60 5.09
CA ASP A 61 -10.89 0.13 5.33
C ASP A 61 -11.06 0.56 6.79
N GLU A 62 -10.63 -0.28 7.73
CA GLU A 62 -10.70 -0.03 9.17
C GLU A 62 -9.64 0.97 9.64
N THR A 63 -8.49 1.01 8.98
CA THR A 63 -7.30 1.73 9.45
C THR A 63 -7.04 3.05 8.72
N LEU A 64 -7.33 3.12 7.42
CA LEU A 64 -7.24 4.36 6.63
C LEU A 64 -8.51 5.19 6.76
N GLY A 65 -9.66 4.54 6.91
CA GLY A 65 -10.98 5.15 6.99
C GLY A 65 -11.55 5.51 5.62
N ARG A 66 -12.89 5.60 5.57
CA ARG A 66 -13.67 5.84 4.34
C ARG A 66 -13.21 7.06 3.50
N PRO A 67 -12.86 8.22 4.09
CA PRO A 67 -12.44 9.37 3.27
C PRO A 67 -11.16 9.10 2.48
N ALA A 68 -10.19 8.39 3.08
CA ALA A 68 -8.94 8.07 2.42
C ALA A 68 -9.13 7.05 1.30
N ILE A 69 -9.94 6.01 1.56
CA ILE A 69 -10.29 5.00 0.55
C ILE A 69 -11.02 5.65 -0.64
N ALA A 70 -12.00 6.51 -0.39
CA ALA A 70 -12.69 7.25 -1.45
C ALA A 70 -11.74 8.14 -2.27
N ALA A 71 -10.80 8.82 -1.63
CA ALA A 71 -9.80 9.63 -2.32
C ALA A 71 -8.87 8.77 -3.20
N LEU A 72 -8.45 7.59 -2.74
CA LEU A 72 -7.65 6.66 -3.54
C LEU A 72 -8.41 6.18 -4.78
N HIS A 73 -9.70 5.89 -4.67
CA HIS A 73 -10.54 5.53 -5.83
C HIS A 73 -10.69 6.69 -6.83
N GLU A 74 -10.82 7.93 -6.35
CA GLU A 74 -10.89 9.09 -7.25
C GLU A 74 -9.54 9.38 -7.92
N ILE A 75 -8.41 9.21 -7.21
CA ILE A 75 -7.07 9.25 -7.82
C ILE A 75 -6.97 8.19 -8.91
N ARG A 76 -7.41 6.96 -8.61
CA ARG A 76 -7.43 5.86 -9.57
C ARG A 76 -8.18 6.23 -10.84
N ARG A 77 -9.39 6.77 -10.70
CA ARG A 77 -10.26 7.12 -11.82
C ARG A 77 -9.67 8.21 -12.74
N ARG A 78 -8.74 9.02 -12.23
CA ARG A 78 -8.09 10.12 -12.98
C ARG A 78 -6.80 9.72 -13.67
N ILE A 79 -6.18 8.60 -13.27
CA ILE A 79 -4.93 8.10 -13.85
C ILE A 79 -5.29 7.00 -14.85
N PRO A 80 -5.05 7.18 -16.16
CA PRO A 80 -5.47 6.24 -17.19
C PRO A 80 -4.49 5.05 -17.32
N LEU A 81 -4.18 4.41 -16.20
CA LEU A 81 -3.31 3.23 -16.13
C LEU A 81 -3.99 2.14 -15.31
N ASP A 82 -3.88 0.90 -15.76
CA ASP A 82 -4.44 -0.25 -15.04
C ASP A 82 -3.46 -0.88 -14.05
N PHE A 83 -2.17 -0.57 -14.13
CA PHE A 83 -1.15 -1.16 -13.26
C PHE A 83 -0.10 -0.12 -12.88
N TYR A 84 -0.10 0.34 -11.63
CA TYR A 84 0.85 1.32 -11.12
C TYR A 84 0.81 1.38 -9.58
N GLY A 85 1.79 2.04 -8.98
CA GLY A 85 1.81 2.28 -7.53
C GLY A 85 1.51 3.73 -7.17
N ILE A 86 0.98 3.95 -5.97
CA ILE A 86 0.72 5.28 -5.39
C ILE A 86 1.45 5.35 -4.04
N ASP A 87 2.35 6.32 -3.88
CA ASP A 87 2.94 6.66 -2.59
C ASP A 87 2.19 7.85 -1.97
N PHE A 88 1.76 7.70 -0.72
CA PHE A 88 0.97 8.69 0.00
C PHE A 88 1.11 8.56 1.51
N ASP A 89 0.51 9.49 2.24
CA ASP A 89 0.23 9.37 3.68
C ASP A 89 -1.18 9.90 4.00
N ILE A 90 -1.62 9.73 5.25
CA ILE A 90 -2.93 10.17 5.75
C ILE A 90 -2.71 11.22 6.83
N LEU A 91 -3.27 12.40 6.58
CA LEU A 91 -3.31 13.51 7.52
C LEU A 91 -4.47 13.38 8.50
N PRO A 92 -4.47 14.16 9.60
CA PRO A 92 -5.62 14.25 10.49
C PRO A 92 -6.92 14.52 9.72
N GLY A 93 -7.99 13.84 10.13
CA GLY A 93 -9.30 13.89 9.46
C GLY A 93 -9.43 13.00 8.21
N GLY A 94 -8.46 12.12 7.94
CA GLY A 94 -8.54 11.15 6.83
C GLY A 94 -8.21 11.75 5.45
N ARG A 95 -7.62 12.94 5.41
CA ARG A 95 -7.18 13.56 4.15
C ARG A 95 -5.93 12.85 3.62
N VAL A 96 -5.92 12.55 2.32
CA VAL A 96 -4.76 11.94 1.66
C VAL A 96 -3.74 13.01 1.30
N LEU A 97 -2.50 12.83 1.74
CA LEU A 97 -1.34 13.55 1.25
C LEU A 97 -0.68 12.69 0.17
N PHE A 98 -0.89 13.05 -1.09
CA PHE A 98 -0.37 12.33 -2.25
C PHE A 98 1.08 12.76 -2.56
N PHE A 99 1.98 11.80 -2.75
CA PHE A 99 3.39 12.08 -3.10
C PHE A 99 3.68 11.78 -4.57
N GLU A 100 3.31 10.60 -5.05
CA GLU A 100 3.69 10.10 -6.37
C GLU A 100 2.70 9.02 -6.86
N ALA A 101 2.48 8.97 -8.17
CA ALA A 101 1.97 7.79 -8.86
C ALA A 101 2.98 7.34 -9.93
N ASN A 102 3.35 6.06 -9.93
CA ASN A 102 4.46 5.56 -10.74
C ASN A 102 4.08 4.26 -11.48
N ALA A 103 4.13 4.31 -12.81
CA ALA A 103 3.79 3.19 -13.70
C ALA A 103 4.81 2.03 -13.65
N VAL A 104 6.03 2.29 -13.21
CA VAL A 104 7.17 1.35 -13.23
C VAL A 104 7.61 0.92 -11.82
N MET A 105 6.73 1.13 -10.85
CA MET A 105 7.01 0.77 -9.46
C MET A 105 7.13 -0.76 -9.30
N ASN A 106 8.13 -1.22 -8.54
CA ASN A 106 8.24 -2.64 -8.23
C ASN A 106 7.10 -3.07 -7.29
N ILE A 107 6.08 -3.72 -7.85
CA ILE A 107 4.94 -4.31 -7.14
C ILE A 107 5.22 -5.81 -6.97
N SER A 108 5.76 -6.18 -5.81
CA SER A 108 6.03 -7.59 -5.50
C SER A 108 4.73 -8.36 -5.30
N LEU A 109 4.57 -9.50 -5.99
CA LEU A 109 3.46 -10.44 -5.81
C LEU A 109 3.85 -11.68 -4.99
N SER A 110 5.11 -11.73 -4.54
CA SER A 110 5.64 -12.82 -3.73
C SER A 110 4.95 -12.88 -2.37
N ASP A 111 4.85 -14.08 -1.82
CA ASP A 111 4.29 -14.25 -0.49
C ASP A 111 5.11 -13.50 0.57
N ARG A 112 4.39 -12.99 1.56
CA ARG A 112 4.98 -12.29 2.70
C ARG A 112 4.24 -12.74 3.95
N ALA A 113 5.00 -13.12 4.97
CA ALA A 113 4.44 -13.54 6.25
C ALA A 113 3.48 -12.48 6.81
N GLY A 114 2.29 -12.91 7.20
CA GLY A 114 1.22 -12.07 7.73
C GLY A 114 0.36 -11.38 6.67
N LEU A 115 0.69 -11.50 5.38
CA LEU A 115 0.00 -10.81 4.27
C LEU A 115 -0.40 -11.77 3.13
N GLN A 116 -0.53 -13.06 3.44
CA GLN A 116 -0.77 -14.10 2.43
C GLN A 116 -2.06 -13.86 1.65
N GLU A 117 -3.15 -13.50 2.35
CA GLU A 117 -4.45 -13.20 1.73
C GLU A 117 -4.37 -11.99 0.80
N THR A 118 -3.76 -10.90 1.26
CA THR A 118 -3.54 -9.70 0.42
C THR A 118 -2.75 -10.05 -0.84
N ARG A 119 -1.68 -10.85 -0.74
CA ARG A 119 -0.87 -11.25 -1.91
C ARG A 119 -1.63 -12.17 -2.85
N ALA A 120 -2.45 -13.08 -2.31
CA ALA A 120 -3.32 -13.93 -3.11
C ALA A 120 -4.35 -13.10 -3.88
N ALA A 121 -4.98 -12.12 -3.24
CA ALA A 121 -5.93 -11.20 -3.87
C ALA A 121 -5.26 -10.35 -4.97
N MET A 122 -4.06 -9.81 -4.71
CA MET A 122 -3.28 -9.09 -5.72
C MET A 122 -2.97 -9.98 -6.94
N ARG A 123 -2.55 -11.23 -6.75
CA ARG A 123 -2.30 -12.18 -7.84
C ARG A 123 -3.56 -12.49 -8.63
N ALA A 124 -4.69 -12.66 -7.95
CA ALA A 124 -5.99 -12.87 -8.59
C ALA A 124 -6.39 -11.66 -9.44
N ALA A 125 -6.20 -10.44 -8.93
CA ALA A 125 -6.46 -9.20 -9.67
C ALA A 125 -5.55 -9.06 -10.91
N VAL A 126 -4.26 -9.40 -10.80
CA VAL A 126 -3.34 -9.41 -11.96
C VAL A 126 -3.81 -10.42 -13.01
N ARG A 127 -4.20 -11.63 -12.58
CA ARG A 127 -4.73 -12.64 -13.49
C ARG A 127 -6.00 -12.17 -14.18
N ALA A 128 -6.92 -11.56 -13.44
CA ALA A 128 -8.16 -11.02 -13.99
C ALA A 128 -7.90 -9.89 -15.01
N LEU A 129 -6.99 -8.96 -14.68
CA LEU A 129 -6.56 -7.91 -15.59
C LEU A 129 -5.96 -8.50 -16.87
N PHE A 130 -5.04 -9.46 -16.75
CA PHE A 130 -4.43 -10.12 -17.90
C PHE A 130 -5.46 -10.79 -18.81
N LEU A 131 -6.39 -11.57 -18.24
CA LEU A 131 -7.44 -12.24 -19.01
C LEU A 131 -8.36 -11.24 -19.72
N LYS A 132 -8.74 -10.15 -19.04
CA LYS A 132 -9.53 -9.04 -19.61
C LYS A 132 -8.80 -8.41 -20.79
N THR A 133 -7.52 -8.04 -20.63
CA THR A 133 -6.72 -7.41 -21.68
C THR A 133 -6.47 -8.34 -22.87
N ALA A 134 -6.34 -9.65 -22.63
CA ALA A 134 -6.20 -10.66 -23.68
C ALA A 134 -7.52 -11.02 -24.38
N GLY A 135 -8.66 -10.52 -23.92
CA GLY A 135 -9.98 -10.85 -24.46
C GLY A 135 -10.47 -12.28 -24.13
N ILE A 136 -9.88 -12.92 -23.12
CA ILE A 136 -10.22 -14.29 -22.72
C ILE A 136 -11.30 -14.22 -21.63
N LYS A 137 -12.48 -14.82 -21.89
CA LYS A 137 -13.52 -14.93 -20.87
C LYS A 137 -13.07 -15.89 -19.76
N ALA A 138 -13.18 -15.45 -18.51
CA ALA A 138 -13.00 -16.35 -17.37
C ALA A 138 -14.14 -17.38 -17.38
N HIS A 139 -13.77 -18.66 -17.50
CA HIS A 139 -14.68 -19.80 -17.37
C HIS A 139 -14.88 -20.18 -15.90
#